data_AF-A0AAD9KIA2-F1
#
_entry.id   AF-A0AAD9KIA2-F1
#
_cell.length_a   1.000
_cell.length_b   1.000
_cell.length_c   1.000
_cell.angle_alpha   90.00
_cell.angle_beta   90.00
_cell.angle_gamma   90.00
#
_symmetry.space_group_name_H-M   'P 1'
#
loop_
_entity.id
_entity.type
_entity.pdbx_description
1 polymer ?
#
loop_
_entity_poly.entity_id
_entity_poly.type
_entity_poly.pdbx_seq_one_letter_code
_entity_poly.pdbx_strand_id
1 'polypeptide(L)'
;MATGVSDIERLARLFNLGSDGAAYQVDSNRQLTPQNASCVTRMLESGHGQEVIDMAIEYGVKGVTAKQKALVLAVAMCARQTRDPRTRTYCYDHLCEICRKPTQLFMFISYCLARGWPADYPPTRWGPAFRKAISRWYLRFMEMQNGAQRLAVLVTKYRRRHGWSHQDVLRMTHPKACSRESSGVAAVLRYIAKGFGAAEADLRATDADVLLYIQAVEAVKAQRNPESLDTGGLAEMI
;
A
#
# COMPACT_ATOMS: atom_id res chain seq x y z
N MET A 1 43.32 -6.22 2.70
CA MET A 1 42.12 -7.00 3.06
C MET A 1 40.91 -6.19 2.59
N ALA A 2 40.19 -6.64 1.57
CA ALA A 2 38.96 -5.97 1.16
C ALA A 2 37.90 -6.23 2.24
N THR A 3 37.56 -5.21 3.03
CA THR A 3 36.47 -5.30 4.01
C THR A 3 35.17 -5.58 3.25
N GLY A 4 34.61 -6.77 3.42
CA GLY A 4 33.35 -7.14 2.77
C GLY A 4 32.23 -6.22 3.23
N VAL A 5 31.47 -5.66 2.28
CA VAL A 5 30.28 -4.85 2.55
C VAL A 5 29.24 -5.72 3.27
N SER A 6 28.78 -5.27 4.43
CA SER A 6 27.78 -5.94 5.26
C SER A 6 26.41 -6.01 4.56
N ASP A 7 25.54 -6.93 5.01
CA ASP A 7 24.21 -7.06 4.42
C ASP A 7 23.30 -5.85 4.71
N ILE A 8 23.49 -5.17 5.84
CA ILE A 8 22.80 -3.91 6.17
C ILE A 8 23.18 -2.80 5.18
N GLU A 9 24.47 -2.65 4.86
CA GLU A 9 24.93 -1.68 3.85
C GLU A 9 24.43 -2.04 2.44
N ARG A 10 24.34 -3.34 2.13
CA ARG A 10 23.75 -3.81 0.86
C ARG A 10 22.25 -3.54 0.80
N LEU A 11 21.53 -3.67 1.92
CA LEU A 11 20.12 -3.34 2.00
C LEU A 11 19.89 -1.84 1.79
N ALA A 12 20.71 -0.99 2.41
CA ALA A 12 20.69 0.46 2.16
C ALA A 12 20.91 0.80 0.67
N ARG A 13 21.87 0.12 0.01
CA ARG A 13 22.10 0.26 -1.44
C ARG A 13 20.91 -0.23 -2.26
N LEU A 14 20.33 -1.37 -1.90
CA LEU A 14 19.14 -1.91 -2.54
C LEU A 14 17.98 -0.90 -2.47
N PHE A 15 17.77 -0.27 -1.33
CA PHE A 15 16.72 0.74 -1.16
C PHE A 15 16.99 1.99 -1.97
N ASN A 16 18.21 2.52 -1.99
CA ASN A 16 18.52 3.75 -2.72
C ASN A 16 18.63 3.55 -4.23
N LEU A 17 19.28 2.48 -4.68
CA LEU A 17 19.67 2.26 -6.08
C LEU A 17 18.79 1.22 -6.79
N GLY A 18 18.08 0.37 -6.04
CA GLY A 18 17.31 -0.75 -6.60
C GLY A 18 18.16 -2.00 -6.87
N SER A 19 19.40 -2.05 -6.39
CA SER A 19 20.30 -3.20 -6.50
C SER A 19 21.21 -3.34 -5.27
N ASP A 20 21.50 -4.57 -4.85
CA ASP A 20 22.40 -4.87 -3.72
C ASP A 20 23.88 -5.06 -4.14
N GLY A 21 24.18 -4.90 -5.44
CA GLY A 21 25.51 -4.99 -6.04
C GLY A 21 26.36 -3.72 -5.91
N ALA A 22 27.67 -3.86 -6.15
CA ALA A 22 28.65 -2.77 -6.03
C ALA A 22 28.68 -1.81 -7.23
N ALA A 23 28.13 -2.20 -8.37
CA ALA A 23 28.14 -1.39 -9.59
C ALA A 23 26.77 -0.77 -9.84
N TYR A 24 26.74 0.54 -10.13
CA TYR A 24 25.61 1.17 -10.79
C TYR A 24 25.50 0.56 -12.19
N GLN A 25 24.52 -0.33 -12.38
CA GLN A 25 24.32 -0.97 -13.67
C GLN A 25 23.26 -0.19 -14.45
N VAL A 26 23.68 0.31 -15.62
CA VAL A 26 22.91 1.19 -16.53
C VAL A 26 21.77 0.43 -17.24
N ASP A 27 21.61 -0.87 -16.99
CA ASP A 27 20.62 -1.68 -17.67
C ASP A 27 19.20 -1.37 -17.15
N SER A 28 18.49 -0.51 -17.87
CA SER A 28 17.12 -0.08 -17.58
C SER A 28 16.11 -1.22 -17.54
N ASN A 29 16.48 -2.41 -18.04
CA ASN A 29 15.63 -3.60 -18.09
C ASN A 29 15.85 -4.60 -16.96
N ARG A 30 16.83 -4.40 -16.07
CA ARG A 30 17.03 -5.35 -14.96
C ARG A 30 15.86 -5.24 -13.97
N GLN A 31 15.00 -6.26 -13.99
CA GLN A 31 13.84 -6.30 -13.12
C GLN A 31 14.30 -6.46 -11.66
N LEU A 32 13.70 -5.67 -10.77
CA LEU A 32 13.84 -5.84 -9.34
C LEU A 32 13.11 -7.14 -8.96
N THR A 33 13.88 -8.19 -8.68
CA THR A 33 13.41 -9.53 -8.36
C THR A 33 14.00 -10.00 -7.03
N PRO A 34 13.40 -11.00 -6.36
CA PRO A 34 13.96 -11.58 -5.14
C PRO A 34 15.40 -12.09 -5.33
N GLN A 35 15.73 -12.61 -6.51
CA GLN A 35 17.07 -13.08 -6.85
C GLN A 35 18.10 -11.94 -6.85
N ASN A 36 17.68 -10.74 -7.26
CA ASN A 36 18.51 -9.53 -7.25
C ASN A 36 18.51 -8.80 -5.89
N ALA A 37 17.80 -9.33 -4.89
CA ALA A 37 17.73 -8.83 -3.51
C ALA A 37 18.31 -9.87 -2.54
N SER A 38 19.46 -10.45 -2.90
CA SER A 38 20.08 -11.57 -2.17
C SER A 38 20.43 -11.24 -0.72
N CYS A 39 20.77 -9.97 -0.43
CA CYS A 39 21.00 -9.50 0.94
C CYS A 39 19.78 -9.69 1.85
N VAL A 40 18.56 -9.49 1.33
CA VAL A 40 17.32 -9.69 2.10
C VAL A 40 17.17 -11.16 2.47
N THR A 41 17.43 -12.07 1.53
CA THR A 41 17.41 -13.51 1.81
C THR A 41 18.41 -13.87 2.92
N ARG A 42 19.67 -13.41 2.82
CA ARG A 42 20.68 -13.68 3.85
C ARG A 42 20.29 -13.13 5.22
N MET A 43 19.76 -11.90 5.28
CA MET A 43 19.27 -11.32 6.54
C MET A 43 18.12 -12.12 7.15
N LEU A 44 17.20 -12.61 6.32
CA LEU A 44 16.10 -13.48 6.78
C LEU A 44 16.61 -14.81 7.31
N GLU A 45 17.62 -15.41 6.65
CA GLU A 45 18.25 -16.66 7.09
C GLU A 45 19.02 -16.51 8.40
N SER A 46 19.62 -15.35 8.63
CA SER A 46 20.31 -15.02 9.88
C SER A 46 19.39 -14.50 10.99
N GLY A 47 18.07 -14.42 10.77
CA GLY A 47 17.09 -14.00 11.78
C GLY A 47 16.92 -12.48 11.94
N HIS A 48 17.51 -11.67 11.06
CA HIS A 48 17.45 -10.21 11.07
C HIS A 48 16.26 -9.65 10.27
N GLY A 49 15.15 -10.39 10.20
CA GLY A 49 13.98 -10.01 9.38
C GLY A 49 13.25 -8.76 9.85
N GLN A 50 13.25 -8.49 11.16
CA GLN A 50 12.68 -7.26 11.73
C GLN A 50 13.51 -6.03 11.33
N GLU A 51 14.83 -6.13 11.34
CA GLU A 51 15.73 -5.03 10.91
C GLU A 51 15.49 -4.65 9.45
N VAL A 52 15.20 -5.62 8.57
CA VAL A 52 14.81 -5.32 7.17
C VAL A 52 13.55 -4.46 7.12
N ILE A 53 12.57 -4.75 7.97
CA ILE A 53 11.28 -4.05 8.03
C ILE A 53 11.48 -2.64 8.62
N ASP A 54 12.26 -2.51 9.68
CA ASP A 54 12.58 -1.23 10.33
C ASP A 54 13.30 -0.30 9.37
N MET A 55 14.32 -0.79 8.67
CA MET A 55 15.00 -0.02 7.63
C MET A 55 14.04 0.36 6.50
N ALA A 56 13.11 -0.52 6.11
CA ALA A 56 12.13 -0.20 5.07
C ALA A 56 11.17 0.92 5.50
N ILE A 57 10.75 0.93 6.76
CA ILE A 57 9.93 2.00 7.35
C ILE A 57 10.74 3.29 7.38
N GLU A 58 11.96 3.26 7.90
CA GLU A 58 12.85 4.41 8.02
C GLU A 58 13.09 5.07 6.66
N TYR A 59 13.51 4.30 5.65
CA TYR A 59 13.77 4.79 4.30
C TYR A 59 12.49 5.26 3.60
N GLY A 60 11.38 4.58 3.88
CA GLY A 60 10.05 4.97 3.42
C GLY A 60 9.62 6.33 3.97
N VAL A 61 9.82 6.59 5.26
CA VAL A 61 9.45 7.84 5.94
C VAL A 61 10.38 8.98 5.57
N LYS A 62 11.71 8.77 5.63
CA LYS A 62 12.72 9.78 5.30
C LYS A 62 12.64 10.26 3.85
N GLY A 63 12.02 9.48 2.96
CA GLY A 63 11.84 9.85 1.55
C GLY A 63 13.13 9.89 0.73
N VAL A 64 14.23 9.39 1.28
CA VAL A 64 15.57 9.37 0.65
C VAL A 64 15.63 8.40 -0.53
N THR A 65 14.72 7.44 -0.58
CA THR A 65 14.63 6.44 -1.63
C THR A 65 13.93 6.95 -2.88
N ALA A 66 14.65 7.02 -4.00
CA ALA A 66 14.12 7.41 -5.31
C ALA A 66 13.02 6.46 -5.83
N LYS A 67 13.07 5.15 -5.49
CA LYS A 67 12.12 4.14 -5.99
C LYS A 67 11.57 3.25 -4.88
N GLN A 68 10.29 3.43 -4.56
CA GLN A 68 9.58 2.67 -3.52
C GLN A 68 9.46 1.16 -3.79
N LYS A 69 9.73 0.69 -5.01
CA LYS A 69 9.62 -0.72 -5.39
C LYS A 69 10.54 -1.64 -4.58
N ALA A 70 11.77 -1.19 -4.30
CA ALA A 70 12.77 -1.96 -3.54
C ALA A 70 12.30 -2.23 -2.10
N LEU A 71 11.79 -1.19 -1.44
CA LEU A 71 11.24 -1.27 -0.08
C LEU A 71 10.09 -2.29 -0.02
N VAL A 72 9.12 -2.16 -0.94
CA VAL A 72 7.94 -3.02 -0.96
C VAL A 72 8.29 -4.46 -1.34
N LEU A 73 9.29 -4.67 -2.22
CA LEU A 73 9.78 -6.00 -2.54
C LEU A 73 10.40 -6.68 -1.31
N ALA A 74 11.30 -6.01 -0.60
CA ALA A 74 11.96 -6.57 0.58
C ALA A 74 10.94 -6.93 1.66
N VAL A 75 9.96 -6.06 1.91
CA VAL A 75 8.87 -6.34 2.86
C VAL A 75 8.00 -7.52 2.38
N ALA A 76 7.75 -7.65 1.07
CA ALA A 76 7.05 -8.82 0.54
C ALA A 76 7.87 -10.12 0.71
N MET A 77 9.20 -10.07 0.62
CA MET A 77 10.06 -11.22 0.96
C MET A 77 9.90 -11.61 2.44
N CYS A 78 9.91 -10.64 3.36
CA CYS A 78 9.66 -10.85 4.79
C CYS A 78 8.28 -11.47 5.08
N ALA A 79 7.25 -11.05 4.33
CA ALA A 79 5.89 -11.56 4.49
C ALA A 79 5.69 -12.97 3.92
N ARG A 80 6.41 -13.32 2.84
CA ARG A 80 6.25 -14.58 2.09
C ARG A 80 7.09 -15.73 2.62
N GLN A 81 8.22 -15.44 3.28
CA GLN A 81 9.07 -16.51 3.81
C GLN A 81 8.31 -17.36 4.85
N THR A 82 8.72 -18.62 4.95
CA THR A 82 8.02 -19.64 5.76
C THR A 82 8.75 -20.02 7.05
N ARG A 83 10.01 -19.60 7.21
CA ARG A 83 10.93 -20.05 8.26
C ARG A 83 10.72 -19.31 9.59
N ASP A 84 10.36 -18.03 9.54
CA ASP A 84 10.14 -17.18 10.71
C ASP A 84 8.73 -16.54 10.76
N PRO A 85 7.79 -17.12 11.51
CA PRO A 85 6.47 -16.53 11.72
C PRO A 85 6.48 -15.16 12.42
N ARG A 86 7.54 -14.83 13.19
CA ARG A 86 7.63 -13.57 13.94
C ARG A 86 7.85 -12.40 12.99
N THR A 87 8.82 -12.51 12.07
CA THR A 87 9.04 -11.51 11.01
C THR A 87 7.78 -11.28 10.17
N ARG A 88 7.05 -12.35 9.81
CA ARG A 88 5.82 -12.21 9.03
C ARG A 88 4.72 -11.45 9.80
N THR A 89 4.55 -11.77 11.08
CA THR A 89 3.60 -11.06 11.95
C THR A 89 3.98 -9.60 12.09
N TYR A 90 5.26 -9.32 12.34
CA TYR A 90 5.83 -7.98 12.43
C TYR A 90 5.57 -7.16 11.16
N CYS A 91 5.78 -7.74 9.98
CA CYS A 91 5.47 -7.11 8.70
C CYS A 91 3.99 -6.71 8.58
N TYR A 92 3.08 -7.57 9.02
CA TYR A 92 1.64 -7.29 8.97
C TYR A 92 1.20 -6.25 9.99
N ASP A 93 1.84 -6.20 11.14
CA ASP A 93 1.57 -5.18 12.15
C ASP A 93 2.04 -3.80 11.69
N HIS A 94 3.17 -3.73 11.00
CA HIS A 94 3.74 -2.48 10.48
C HIS A 94 3.34 -2.14 9.02
N LEU A 95 2.38 -2.88 8.44
CA LEU A 95 1.99 -2.71 7.04
C LEU A 95 1.48 -1.28 6.74
N CYS A 96 0.86 -0.63 7.73
CA CYS A 96 0.35 0.72 7.61
C CYS A 96 1.47 1.77 7.45
N GLU A 97 2.57 1.62 8.19
CA GLU A 97 3.72 2.53 8.08
C GLU A 97 4.47 2.33 6.77
N ILE A 98 4.60 1.08 6.32
CA ILE A 98 5.31 0.72 5.08
C ILE A 98 4.50 1.20 3.86
N CYS A 99 3.25 0.76 3.78
CA CYS A 99 2.36 1.08 2.67
C CYS A 99 1.52 2.30 3.03
N ARG A 100 2.03 3.52 2.85
CA ARG A 100 1.26 4.73 3.18
C ARG A 100 0.19 5.06 2.14
N LYS A 101 0.42 4.72 0.87
CA LYS A 101 -0.47 5.03 -0.27
C LYS A 101 -1.03 3.74 -0.91
N PRO A 102 -2.21 3.79 -1.57
CA PRO A 102 -2.77 2.66 -2.30
C PRO A 102 -1.82 2.02 -3.32
N THR A 103 -0.97 2.84 -3.96
CA THR A 103 0.01 2.32 -4.93
C THR A 103 0.98 1.33 -4.26
N GLN A 104 1.46 1.62 -3.05
CA GLN A 104 2.34 0.73 -2.30
C GLN A 104 1.58 -0.50 -1.81
N LEU A 105 0.36 -0.32 -1.31
CA LEU A 105 -0.49 -1.44 -0.88
C LEU A 105 -0.75 -2.42 -2.03
N PHE A 106 -1.16 -1.93 -3.20
CA PHE A 106 -1.41 -2.79 -4.36
C PHE A 106 -0.14 -3.45 -4.89
N MET A 107 1.00 -2.75 -4.83
CA MET A 107 2.29 -3.33 -5.16
C MET A 107 2.66 -4.47 -4.21
N PHE A 108 2.47 -4.27 -2.90
CA PHE A 108 2.68 -5.30 -1.88
C PHE A 108 1.79 -6.52 -2.12
N ILE A 109 0.50 -6.30 -2.36
CA ILE A 109 -0.44 -7.39 -2.69
C ILE A 109 0.01 -8.15 -3.93
N SER A 110 0.38 -7.44 -5.01
CA SER A 110 0.88 -8.07 -6.24
C SER A 110 2.14 -8.88 -5.99
N TYR A 111 3.09 -8.37 -5.20
CA TYR A 111 4.30 -9.13 -4.86
C TYR A 111 4.00 -10.33 -3.98
N CYS A 112 3.12 -10.24 -2.99
CA CYS A 112 2.74 -11.37 -2.14
C CYS A 112 2.05 -12.49 -2.94
N LEU A 113 1.22 -12.15 -3.92
CA LEU A 113 0.43 -13.12 -4.70
C LEU A 113 1.17 -13.67 -5.93
N ALA A 114 2.32 -13.12 -6.31
CA ALA A 114 3.04 -13.49 -7.53
C ALA A 114 3.53 -14.95 -7.53
N ARG A 115 3.22 -15.68 -8.60
CA ARG A 115 3.74 -17.02 -8.92
C ARG A 115 4.96 -16.84 -9.83
N GLY A 116 6.12 -17.37 -9.49
CA GLY A 116 7.38 -17.12 -10.22
C GLY A 116 8.53 -16.61 -9.33
N TRP A 117 8.30 -16.50 -8.03
CA TRP A 117 9.36 -16.33 -7.05
C TRP A 117 10.05 -17.67 -6.75
N PRO A 118 11.29 -17.65 -6.19
CA PRO A 118 11.98 -18.87 -5.74
C PRO A 118 11.14 -19.70 -4.75
N ALA A 119 11.46 -20.99 -4.63
CA ALA A 119 10.71 -21.95 -3.80
C ALA A 119 10.60 -21.55 -2.32
N ASP A 120 11.62 -20.88 -1.78
CA ASP A 120 11.64 -20.35 -0.40
C ASP A 120 10.59 -19.26 -0.13
N TYR A 121 10.03 -18.69 -1.20
CA TYR A 121 9.01 -17.65 -1.14
C TYR A 121 7.74 -18.13 -1.86
N PRO A 122 6.97 -19.06 -1.29
CA PRO A 122 5.71 -19.48 -1.90
C PRO A 122 4.74 -18.29 -2.01
N PRO A 123 3.82 -18.30 -2.99
CA PRO A 123 2.82 -17.25 -3.12
C PRO A 123 1.89 -17.25 -1.90
N THR A 124 1.69 -16.07 -1.33
CA THR A 124 0.73 -15.86 -0.25
C THR A 124 -0.67 -16.18 -0.74
N ARG A 125 -1.47 -16.81 0.11
CA ARG A 125 -2.91 -17.01 -0.13
C ARG A 125 -3.68 -15.98 0.69
N TRP A 126 -4.95 -15.75 0.34
CA TRP A 126 -5.87 -14.92 1.12
C TRP A 126 -6.29 -15.61 2.43
N GLY A 127 -5.32 -15.93 3.29
CA GLY A 127 -5.56 -16.47 4.63
C GLY A 127 -5.99 -15.39 5.63
N PRO A 128 -6.42 -15.78 6.84
CA PRO A 128 -6.94 -14.86 7.84
C PRO A 128 -5.97 -13.72 8.20
N ALA A 129 -4.68 -14.02 8.39
CA ALA A 129 -3.67 -13.02 8.75
C ALA A 129 -3.47 -11.96 7.66
N PHE A 130 -3.35 -12.39 6.40
CA PHE A 130 -3.17 -11.48 5.26
C PHE A 130 -4.41 -10.61 5.03
N ARG A 131 -5.61 -11.20 5.10
CA ARG A 131 -6.88 -10.46 5.03
C ARG A 131 -6.99 -9.43 6.15
N LYS A 132 -6.64 -9.81 7.39
CA LYS A 132 -6.67 -8.92 8.56
C LYS A 132 -5.71 -7.74 8.40
N ALA A 133 -4.47 -7.99 7.96
CA ALA A 133 -3.47 -6.95 7.73
C ALA A 133 -3.95 -5.91 6.70
N ILE A 134 -4.49 -6.37 5.57
CA ILE A 134 -4.98 -5.48 4.52
C ILE A 134 -6.27 -4.76 4.95
N SER A 135 -7.18 -5.43 5.66
CA SER A 135 -8.36 -4.77 6.24
C SER A 135 -7.97 -3.65 7.20
N ARG A 136 -6.96 -3.88 8.06
CA ARG A 136 -6.44 -2.87 8.99
C ARG A 136 -5.96 -1.62 8.25
N TRP A 137 -5.37 -1.78 7.06
CA TRP A 137 -4.95 -0.64 6.23
C TRP A 137 -6.10 0.32 5.90
N TYR A 138 -7.29 -0.20 5.61
CA TYR A 138 -8.48 0.62 5.34
C TYR A 138 -9.11 1.15 6.64
N LEU A 139 -9.11 0.34 7.69
CA LEU A 139 -9.77 0.69 8.95
C LEU A 139 -8.97 1.70 9.79
N ARG A 140 -7.65 1.84 9.58
CA ARG A 140 -6.83 2.84 10.29
C ARG A 140 -7.34 4.28 10.12
N PHE A 141 -8.08 4.56 9.05
CA PHE A 141 -8.66 5.87 8.78
C PHE A 141 -9.83 6.19 9.73
N MET A 142 -10.35 5.21 10.49
CA MET A 142 -11.39 5.45 11.48
C MET A 142 -10.85 6.17 12.72
N GLU A 143 -9.57 5.98 13.03
CA GLU A 143 -8.90 6.55 14.21
C GLU A 143 -8.19 7.89 13.91
N MET A 144 -8.15 8.30 12.64
CA MET A 144 -7.51 9.53 12.20
C MET A 144 -8.51 10.67 12.07
N GLN A 145 -8.10 11.87 12.49
CA GLN A 145 -8.82 13.10 12.17
C GLN A 145 -8.95 13.28 10.64
N ASN A 146 -10.16 13.61 10.18
CA ASN A 146 -10.54 13.70 8.77
C ASN A 146 -10.19 12.44 7.96
N GLY A 147 -10.12 11.28 8.62
CA GLY A 147 -9.66 10.05 8.01
C GLY A 147 -10.59 9.54 6.90
N ALA A 148 -11.90 9.74 7.03
CA ALA A 148 -12.87 9.45 5.98
C ALA A 148 -12.61 10.25 4.70
N GLN A 149 -12.41 11.56 4.82
CA GLN A 149 -12.08 12.44 3.70
C GLN A 149 -10.75 12.05 3.05
N ARG A 150 -9.72 11.79 3.86
CA ARG A 150 -8.41 11.30 3.37
C ARG A 150 -8.56 9.99 2.61
N LEU A 151 -9.36 9.06 3.11
CA LEU A 151 -9.63 7.81 2.41
C LEU A 151 -10.36 8.07 1.08
N ALA A 152 -11.38 8.93 1.07
CA ALA A 152 -12.12 9.30 -0.15
C ALA A 152 -11.18 9.87 -1.23
N VAL A 153 -10.26 10.76 -0.85
CA VAL A 153 -9.23 11.30 -1.76
C VAL A 153 -8.32 10.20 -2.30
N LEU A 154 -7.83 9.31 -1.44
CA LEU A 154 -6.92 8.24 -1.87
C LEU A 154 -7.59 7.26 -2.84
N VAL A 155 -8.84 6.86 -2.57
CA VAL A 155 -9.52 5.82 -3.37
C VAL A 155 -10.01 6.34 -4.71
N THR A 156 -10.30 7.64 -4.80
CA THR A 156 -10.67 8.32 -6.05
C THR A 156 -9.43 8.63 -6.89
N LYS A 157 -8.35 9.14 -6.27
CA LYS A 157 -7.08 9.43 -6.96
C LYS A 157 -6.35 8.17 -7.46
N TYR A 158 -6.33 7.11 -6.66
CA TYR A 158 -5.59 5.87 -6.96
C TYR A 158 -6.53 4.69 -7.23
N ARG A 159 -7.56 4.91 -8.06
CA ARG A 159 -8.61 3.92 -8.35
C ARG A 159 -8.10 2.51 -8.71
N ARG A 160 -7.03 2.45 -9.53
CA ARG A 160 -6.37 1.20 -9.95
C ARG A 160 -4.86 1.37 -10.07
N ARG A 161 -4.06 0.46 -9.49
CA ARG A 161 -2.60 0.35 -9.73
C ARG A 161 -2.17 -1.12 -9.61
N HIS A 162 -1.08 -1.48 -10.28
CA HIS A 162 -0.50 -2.83 -10.21
C HIS A 162 -1.49 -3.98 -10.47
N GLY A 163 -2.52 -3.74 -11.31
CA GLY A 163 -3.56 -4.73 -11.62
C GLY A 163 -4.69 -4.84 -10.60
N TRP A 164 -4.66 -4.07 -9.51
CA TRP A 164 -5.69 -4.10 -8.46
C TRP A 164 -6.50 -2.82 -8.44
N SER A 165 -7.80 -2.95 -8.15
CA SER A 165 -8.64 -1.85 -7.68
C SER A 165 -8.97 -1.98 -6.19
N HIS A 166 -9.39 -0.88 -5.57
CA HIS A 166 -9.90 -0.93 -4.20
C HIS A 166 -11.09 -1.90 -4.10
N GLN A 167 -11.99 -1.93 -5.09
CA GLN A 167 -13.12 -2.84 -5.11
C GLN A 167 -12.70 -4.32 -5.08
N ASP A 168 -11.66 -4.69 -5.84
CA ASP A 168 -11.14 -6.06 -5.85
C ASP A 168 -10.59 -6.45 -4.48
N VAL A 169 -9.83 -5.55 -3.85
CA VAL A 169 -9.26 -5.79 -2.52
C VAL A 169 -10.36 -5.93 -1.46
N LEU A 170 -11.36 -5.05 -1.47
CA LEU A 170 -12.47 -5.11 -0.50
C LEU A 170 -13.29 -6.40 -0.63
N ARG A 171 -13.46 -6.91 -1.85
CA ARG A 171 -14.11 -8.23 -2.08
C ARG A 171 -13.32 -9.39 -1.46
N MET A 172 -12.01 -9.27 -1.34
CA MET A 172 -11.16 -10.33 -0.78
C MET A 172 -11.01 -10.24 0.74
N THR A 173 -11.05 -9.04 1.30
CA THR A 173 -10.72 -8.81 2.72
C THR A 173 -11.92 -8.61 3.61
N HIS A 174 -13.07 -8.18 3.07
CA HIS A 174 -14.30 -7.91 3.81
C HIS A 174 -14.05 -7.10 5.11
N PRO A 175 -13.46 -5.90 5.02
CA PRO A 175 -13.18 -5.11 6.21
C PRO A 175 -14.49 -4.75 6.91
N LYS A 176 -14.60 -5.14 8.19
CA LYS A 176 -15.77 -4.85 9.01
C LYS A 176 -15.56 -3.52 9.73
N ALA A 177 -16.23 -2.48 9.26
CA ALA A 177 -16.42 -1.27 10.02
C ALA A 177 -17.68 -1.46 10.89
N CYS A 178 -17.55 -2.13 12.04
CA CYS A 178 -18.69 -2.34 12.95
C CYS A 178 -19.04 -1.04 13.70
N SER A 179 -20.34 -0.80 13.80
CA SER A 179 -21.04 0.46 14.05
C SER A 179 -21.05 0.96 15.49
N ARG A 180 -21.12 2.29 15.64
CA ARG A 180 -22.11 2.89 16.55
C ARG A 180 -22.75 4.19 16.06
N GLU A 181 -22.10 4.96 15.20
CA GLU A 181 -22.69 6.04 14.40
C GLU A 181 -21.89 6.11 13.10
N SER A 182 -22.58 6.33 11.97
CA SER A 182 -22.08 6.35 10.59
C SER A 182 -20.61 6.80 10.43
N SER A 183 -19.66 5.86 10.53
CA SER A 183 -18.26 6.15 10.28
C SER A 183 -18.11 6.52 8.81
N GLY A 184 -17.63 7.73 8.51
CA GLY A 184 -17.38 8.17 7.14
C GLY A 184 -16.52 7.18 6.35
N VAL A 185 -15.65 6.42 7.02
CA VAL A 185 -14.89 5.33 6.41
C VAL A 185 -15.82 4.21 5.94
N ALA A 186 -16.80 3.78 6.73
CA ALA A 186 -17.76 2.76 6.32
C ALA A 186 -18.57 3.20 5.07
N ALA A 187 -18.99 4.47 5.04
CA ALA A 187 -19.69 5.04 3.88
C ALA A 187 -18.79 5.07 2.63
N VAL A 188 -17.52 5.47 2.77
CA VAL A 188 -16.53 5.42 1.69
C VAL A 188 -16.26 3.99 1.22
N LEU A 189 -16.16 3.02 2.14
CA LEU A 189 -16.00 1.61 1.78
C LEU A 189 -17.22 1.07 1.02
N ARG A 190 -18.43 1.47 1.42
CA ARG A 190 -19.66 1.13 0.70
C ARG A 190 -19.69 1.78 -0.69
N TYR A 191 -19.28 3.04 -0.80
CA TYR A 191 -19.13 3.75 -2.07
C TYR A 191 -18.20 3.00 -3.03
N ILE A 192 -17.05 2.52 -2.56
CA ILE A 192 -16.11 1.73 -3.38
C ILE A 192 -16.75 0.40 -3.80
N ALA A 193 -17.45 -0.28 -2.89
CA ALA A 193 -17.98 -1.62 -3.13
C ALA A 193 -19.21 -1.62 -4.05
N LYS A 194 -20.11 -0.64 -3.89
CA LYS A 194 -21.47 -0.60 -4.47
C LYS A 194 -21.77 0.64 -5.31
N GLY A 195 -20.92 1.66 -5.32
CA GLY A 195 -21.10 2.91 -6.06
C GLY A 195 -21.85 4.00 -5.30
N PHE A 196 -21.94 5.19 -5.90
CA PHE A 196 -22.49 6.40 -5.27
C PHE A 196 -23.95 6.25 -4.84
N GLY A 197 -24.86 5.85 -5.74
CA GLY A 197 -26.29 5.76 -5.42
C GLY A 197 -26.59 4.84 -4.23
N ALA A 198 -25.82 3.77 -4.05
CA ALA A 198 -25.99 2.87 -2.90
C ALA A 198 -25.41 3.45 -1.59
N ALA A 199 -24.40 4.32 -1.66
CA ALA A 199 -23.70 4.86 -0.50
C ALA A 199 -24.17 6.28 -0.11
N GLU A 200 -24.98 6.93 -0.93
CA GLU A 200 -25.37 8.33 -0.75
C GLU A 200 -26.06 8.60 0.58
N ALA A 201 -26.99 7.74 1.01
CA ALA A 201 -27.66 7.85 2.29
C ALA A 201 -26.67 7.77 3.48
N ASP A 202 -25.71 6.86 3.41
CA ASP A 202 -24.68 6.72 4.44
C ASP A 202 -23.72 7.91 4.43
N LEU A 203 -23.37 8.43 3.25
CA LEU A 203 -22.50 9.60 3.10
C LEU A 203 -23.17 10.88 3.62
N ARG A 204 -24.48 11.04 3.43
CA ARG A 204 -25.25 12.15 4.04
C ARG A 204 -25.25 12.10 5.56
N ALA A 205 -25.16 10.91 6.14
CA ALA A 205 -25.08 10.73 7.58
C ALA A 205 -23.65 10.90 8.14
N THR A 206 -22.69 11.28 7.31
CA THR A 206 -21.27 11.50 7.68
C THR A 206 -20.92 12.98 7.60
N ASP A 207 -19.64 13.34 7.76
CA ASP A 207 -19.17 14.72 7.60
C ASP A 207 -19.53 15.27 6.21
N ALA A 208 -20.07 16.50 6.17
CA ALA A 208 -20.52 17.15 4.95
C ALA A 208 -19.41 17.24 3.87
N ASP A 209 -18.17 17.42 4.30
CA ASP A 209 -16.99 17.50 3.42
C ASP A 209 -16.74 16.22 2.62
N VAL A 210 -17.02 15.05 3.20
CA VAL A 210 -16.83 13.76 2.52
C VAL A 210 -17.86 13.58 1.42
N LEU A 211 -19.11 13.90 1.71
CA LEU A 211 -20.19 13.87 0.72
C LEU A 211 -19.90 14.86 -0.41
N LEU A 212 -19.57 16.11 -0.07
CA LEU A 212 -19.28 17.18 -1.04
C LEU A 212 -18.14 16.76 -1.98
N TYR A 213 -17.05 16.23 -1.42
CA TYR A 213 -15.92 15.76 -2.22
C TYR A 213 -16.32 14.64 -3.19
N ILE A 214 -17.07 13.64 -2.72
CA ILE A 214 -17.48 12.51 -3.58
C ILE A 214 -18.47 12.98 -4.66
N GLN A 215 -19.40 13.88 -4.33
CA GLN A 215 -20.31 14.48 -5.30
C GLN A 215 -19.55 15.24 -6.39
N ALA A 216 -18.57 16.07 -6.02
CA ALA A 216 -17.71 16.77 -6.98
C ALA A 216 -16.97 15.79 -7.90
N VAL A 217 -16.43 14.70 -7.35
CA VAL A 217 -15.77 13.65 -8.14
C VAL A 217 -16.74 12.96 -9.11
N GLU A 218 -17.97 12.67 -8.70
CA GLU A 218 -18.98 12.07 -9.59
C GLU A 218 -19.48 13.06 -10.67
N ALA A 219 -19.65 14.33 -10.32
CA ALA A 219 -20.01 15.38 -11.28
C ALA A 219 -18.96 15.52 -12.38
N VAL A 220 -17.67 15.56 -12.02
CA VAL A 220 -16.56 15.61 -12.98
C VAL A 220 -16.53 14.37 -13.88
N LYS A 221 -16.84 13.17 -13.35
CA LYS A 221 -16.92 11.95 -14.17
C LYS A 221 -18.09 11.95 -15.14
N ALA A 222 -19.20 12.60 -14.79
CA ALA A 222 -20.39 12.69 -15.63
C ALA A 222 -20.22 13.71 -16.77
N GLN A 223 -19.37 14.72 -16.59
CA GLN A 223 -19.05 15.70 -17.63
C GLN A 223 -18.18 15.08 -18.73
N ARG A 224 -18.61 15.25 -20.00
CA ARG A 224 -17.88 14.77 -21.19
C ARG A 224 -16.95 15.83 -21.80
N ASN A 225 -17.12 17.11 -21.49
CA ASN A 225 -16.34 18.21 -22.04
C ASN A 225 -15.51 18.95 -20.97
N PRO A 226 -14.22 19.23 -21.21
CA PRO A 226 -13.33 19.87 -20.24
C PRO A 226 -13.50 21.40 -20.09
N GLU A 227 -14.19 22.08 -21.02
CA GLU A 227 -14.33 23.55 -21.04
C GLU A 227 -15.44 24.10 -20.13
N SER A 228 -16.30 23.24 -19.55
CA SER A 228 -17.39 23.65 -18.65
C SER A 228 -16.98 23.74 -17.18
N LEU A 229 -15.67 23.73 -16.88
CA LEU A 229 -15.19 23.97 -15.53
C LEU A 229 -15.35 25.46 -15.22
N ASP A 230 -16.51 25.83 -14.68
CA ASP A 230 -16.65 27.07 -13.92
C ASP A 230 -15.78 26.93 -12.66
N THR A 231 -14.51 27.33 -12.79
CA THR A 231 -13.52 27.33 -11.72
C THR A 231 -13.83 28.39 -10.66
N GLY A 232 -14.84 29.24 -10.87
CA GLY A 232 -15.24 30.29 -9.94
C GLY A 232 -15.73 29.75 -8.59
N GLY A 233 -16.49 28.64 -8.58
CA GLY A 233 -17.05 28.10 -7.35
C GLY A 233 -16.10 27.23 -6.50
N LEU A 234 -15.01 26.72 -7.08
CA LEU A 234 -14.07 25.83 -6.37
C LEU A 234 -12.89 26.56 -5.74
N ALA A 235 -12.58 27.78 -6.20
CA ALA A 235 -11.48 28.59 -5.67
C ALA A 235 -11.82 29.26 -4.32
N GLU A 236 -13.11 29.43 -4.00
CA GLU A 236 -13.56 30.02 -2.73
C GLU A 236 -13.72 29.00 -1.59
N MET A 237 -13.43 27.71 -1.83
CA MET A 237 -13.65 26.62 -0.87
C MET A 237 -12.35 25.89 -0.41
N ILE A 238 -11.19 26.51 -0.59
CA ILE A 238 -9.89 26.09 0.01
C ILE A 238 -9.38 27.20 0.92
#